data_AF-A0A2V9ZGT9-F1
#
_entry.id   AF-A0A2V9ZGT9-F1
#
_cell.length_a   1.000
_cell.length_b   1.000
_cell.length_c   1.000
_cell.angle_alpha   90.00
_cell.angle_beta   90.00
_cell.angle_gamma   90.00
#
_symmetry.space_group_name_H-M   'P 1'
#
loop_
_entity.id
_entity.type
_entity.pdbx_description
1 polymer ?
#
loop_
_entity_poly.entity_id
_entity_poly.type
_entity_poly.pdbx_seq_one_letter_code
_entity_poly.pdbx_strand_id
1 'polypeptide(L)' 'MLENPPLAHALYRAVEVGQSIPPKLYAVVAEVLAMIFRAQQRVRRQGAA' A
#
# COMPACT_ATOMS: atom_id res chain seq x y z
N MET A 1 -0.42 2.41 12.43
CA MET A 1 0.40 2.07 11.25
C MET A 1 -0.08 0.75 10.69
N LEU A 2 -0.05 0.57 9.37
CA LEU A 2 -0.23 -0.75 8.75
C LEU A 2 1.15 -1.37 8.62
N GLU A 3 1.37 -2.49 9.28
CA GLU A 3 2.62 -3.24 9.19
C GLU A 3 2.38 -4.55 8.43
N ASN A 4 3.19 -4.77 7.39
CA ASN A 4 3.26 -6.04 6.68
C ASN A 4 4.74 -6.35 6.38
N PRO A 5 5.48 -6.89 7.36
CA PRO A 5 6.91 -7.19 7.19
C PRO A 5 7.22 -8.11 5.99
N PRO A 6 6.44 -9.17 5.71
CA PRO A 6 6.66 -9.99 4.51
C PRO A 6 6.63 -9.20 3.20
N LEU A 7 5.62 -8.33 3.02
CA LEU A 7 5.52 -7.49 1.83
C LEU A 7 6.69 -6.50 1.74
N ALA A 8 7.04 -5.88 2.87
CA ALA A 8 8.15 -4.94 2.94
C ALA A 8 9.48 -5.60 2.54
N HIS A 9 9.78 -6.78 3.07
CA HIS A 9 10.98 -7.54 2.69
C HIS A 9 10.96 -7.96 1.21
N ALA A 10 9.79 -8.37 0.69
CA ALA A 10 9.66 -8.77 -0.71
C ALA A 10 9.91 -7.59 -1.66
N LEU A 11 9.36 -6.41 -1.36
CA LEU A 11 9.60 -5.20 -2.15
C LEU A 11 11.06 -4.76 -2.07
N TYR A 12 11.63 -4.72 -0.85
CA TYR A 12 13.02 -4.31 -0.63
C TYR A 12 14.03 -5.15 -1.40
N ARG A 13 13.79 -6.47 -1.52
CA ARG A 13 14.68 -7.38 -2.26
C ARG A 13 14.45 -7.38 -3.77
N ALA A 14 13.27 -6.97 -4.23
CA ALA A 14 12.85 -7.18 -5.63
C ALA A 14 12.77 -5.90 -6.46
N VAL A 15 12.84 -4.72 -5.84
CA VAL A 15 12.57 -3.44 -6.50
C VAL A 15 13.53 -2.36 -6.01
N GLU A 16 14.21 -1.70 -6.94
CA GLU A 16 14.97 -0.48 -6.65
C GLU A 16 14.09 0.76 -6.79
N VAL A 17 14.47 1.86 -6.14
CA VAL A 17 13.72 3.12 -6.24
C VAL A 17 13.69 3.62 -7.69
N GLY A 18 12.51 4.03 -8.15
CA GLY A 18 12.27 4.44 -9.53
C GLY A 18 11.89 3.30 -10.47
N GLN A 19 11.98 2.04 -10.02
CA GLN A 19 11.50 0.90 -10.78
C GLN A 19 10.01 0.63 -10.54
N SER A 20 9.40 -0.03 -11.53
CA SER A 20 8.01 -0.49 -11.42
C SER A 20 7.91 -1.72 -10.54
N ILE A 21 6.75 -1.88 -9.88
CA ILE A 21 6.46 -3.03 -9.03
C ILE A 21 6.36 -4.30 -9.92
N PRO A 22 6.93 -5.45 -9.49
CA PRO A 22 6.79 -6.71 -10.20
C PRO A 22 5.32 -7.20 -10.21
N PRO A 23 4.82 -7.79 -11.31
CA PRO A 23 3.43 -8.23 -11.43
C PRO A 23 2.95 -9.19 -10.33
N LYS A 24 3.84 -10.07 -9.86
CA LYS A 24 3.54 -11.02 -8.77
C LYS A 24 3.18 -10.34 -7.44
N LEU A 25 3.52 -9.06 -7.27
CA LEU A 25 3.23 -8.26 -6.08
C LEU A 25 2.02 -7.32 -6.27
N TYR A 26 1.38 -7.30 -7.44
CA TYR A 26 0.28 -6.35 -7.71
C TYR A 26 -0.90 -6.51 -6.78
N ALA A 27 -1.37 -7.74 -6.57
CA ALA A 27 -2.54 -7.98 -5.72
C ALA A 27 -2.32 -7.45 -4.29
N VAL A 28 -1.21 -7.85 -3.67
CA VAL A 28 -0.90 -7.48 -2.29
C VAL A 28 -0.60 -5.98 -2.13
N VAL A 29 0.02 -5.33 -3.13
CA VAL A 29 0.18 -3.87 -3.12
C VAL A 29 -1.16 -3.16 -3.31
N ALA A 30 -2.03 -3.66 -4.18
CA ALA A 30 -3.36 -3.10 -4.40
C ALA A 30 -4.22 -3.14 -3.12
N GLU A 31 -4.10 -4.20 -2.32
CA GLU A 31 -4.76 -4.29 -1.01
C GLU A 31 -4.29 -3.19 -0.04
N VAL A 32 -2.98 -2.93 0.01
CA VAL A 32 -2.41 -1.82 0.81
C VAL A 32 -2.98 -0.48 0.35
N LEU A 33 -2.97 -0.22 -0.96
CA LEU A 33 -3.53 1.01 -1.53
C LEU A 33 -5.02 1.14 -1.20
N ALA A 34 -5.80 0.08 -1.38
CA ALA A 34 -7.23 0.08 -1.06
C ALA A 34 -7.49 0.42 0.41
N MET A 35 -6.68 -0.12 1.33
CA MET A 35 -6.77 0.23 2.75
C MET A 35 -6.48 1.71 2.98
N ILE A 36 -5.40 2.25 2.40
CA ILE A 36 -5.03 3.67 2.51
C ILE A 36 -6.17 4.55 2.00
N PHE A 37 -6.75 4.24 0.84
CA PHE A 37 -7.87 5.00 0.28
C PHE A 37 -9.10 4.97 1.19
N ARG A 38 -9.45 3.81 1.76
CA ARG A 38 -10.56 3.70 2.72
C ARG A 38 -10.29 4.52 3.99
N ALA A 39 -9.06 4.50 4.50
CA ALA A 39 -8.68 5.30 5.67
C ALA A 39 -8.78 6.81 5.37
N GLN A 40 -8.24 7.26 4.23
CA GLN A 40 -8.35 8.65 3.78
C GLN A 40 -9.80 9.09 3.58
N GLN A 41 -10.66 8.24 3.01
CA GLN A 41 -12.08 8.53 2.86
C GLN A 41 -12.78 8.73 4.21
N ARG A 42 -12.44 7.94 5.23
CA ARG A 42 -13.00 8.11 6.59
C ARG A 42 -12.61 9.47 7.18
N VAL A 43 -11.34 9.84 7.08
CA VAL A 43 -10.84 11.15 7.55
C VAL A 43 -11.53 12.31 6.83
N ARG A 44 -11.67 12.22 5.50
CA ARG A 44 -12.37 13.25 4.71
C ARG A 44 -13.83 13.42 5.11
N ARG A 45 -14.53 12.31 5.39
CA ARG A 45 -15.93 12.35 5.86
C ARG A 45 -16.05 12.98 7.25
N GLN A 46 -15.06 12.79 8.12
CA GLN A 46 -15.05 13.38 9.46
C GLN A 46 -14.76 14.89 9.45
N GLY A 47 -14.00 15.40 8.49
CA GLY A 47 -13.73 16.84 8.35
C GLY A 47 -14.81 17.63 7.59
N ALA A 48 -15.82 16.95 7.03
CA ALA A 48 -16.97 17.56 6.36
C ALA A 48 -18.22 17.61 7.25
N ALA A 49 -18.10 17.14 8.50
CA ALA A 49 -19.09 17.23 9.57
C ALA A 49 -18.64 18.27 10.60
#